data_AF-A0A672FBX8-F1
#
_entry.id   AF-A0A672FBX8-F1
#
_cell.length_a   1.000
_cell.length_b   1.000
_cell.length_c   1.000
_cell.angle_alpha   90.00
_cell.angle_beta   90.00
_cell.angle_gamma   90.00
#
_symmetry.space_group_name_H-M   'P 1'
#
loop_
_entity.id
_entity.type
_entity.pdbx_description
1 polymer ?
#
loop_
_entity_poly.entity_id
_entity_poly.type
_entity_poly.pdbx_seq_one_letter_code
_entity_poly.pdbx_strand_id
1 'polypeptide(L)'
;MLTANSGVTLTPAAGAMTSPPEPLGLHAAAGRDALGGGLQKLLAVPGHGPNRVNDLLLLRPHSGEKEEGNQHVVFFHGDIQNFQEEMSLQAEGSRWLSWSLEEVALLLGRRFPRSHVWVVRASRMYLHKFSCYHNFVESNVFGAPEHSGYSEQVGAFHHLRALLIHAMQRAHLPRPPGPHAVPPDFSLVLVGFSKGCVVLNQMAYELAGARSDPRMAPFAERISDMFWLDGGHPGGSETWVTDAQVLKELAASGVSVHAHVTPYEVCDPMRAWVGREYAHFIQSLEELGACPSRKLHFQDEPASIQNHFRVLQEF
;
A
#
# COMPACT_ATOMS: atom_id res chain seq x y z
N MET A 1 1.96 50.46 58.69
CA MET A 1 3.30 50.05 59.13
C MET A 1 4.04 49.55 57.89
N LEU A 2 5.18 50.18 57.58
CA LEU A 2 6.20 49.83 56.56
C LEU A 2 5.79 50.04 55.08
N THR A 3 6.06 51.22 54.50
CA THR A 3 7.33 51.75 53.90
C THR A 3 7.53 51.27 52.46
N ALA A 4 7.28 52.12 51.48
CA ALA A 4 8.22 53.11 50.91
C ALA A 4 9.17 52.46 49.88
N ASN A 5 8.77 52.64 48.62
CA ASN A 5 9.52 52.35 47.41
C ASN A 5 10.60 53.44 47.25
N SER A 6 11.85 53.05 47.05
CA SER A 6 12.97 53.96 46.73
C SER A 6 13.82 53.28 45.66
N GLY A 7 14.02 53.98 44.54
CA GLY A 7 14.54 53.41 43.30
C GLY A 7 16.06 53.38 43.18
N VAL A 8 16.52 52.82 42.05
CA VAL A 8 17.67 53.31 41.28
C VAL A 8 17.41 52.99 39.80
N THR A 9 17.47 54.04 38.99
CA THR A 9 17.44 54.04 37.53
C THR A 9 18.85 53.75 37.00
N LEU A 10 19.00 52.77 36.11
CA LEU A 10 20.19 52.61 35.27
C LEU A 10 19.76 52.38 33.83
N THR A 11 19.98 53.42 33.02
CA THR A 11 19.91 53.42 31.56
C THR A 11 21.08 52.65 30.94
N PRO A 12 20.86 51.84 29.89
CA PRO A 12 21.87 51.60 28.88
C PRO A 12 21.55 52.40 27.61
N ALA A 13 22.60 53.00 27.07
CA ALA A 13 22.59 53.84 25.89
C ALA A 13 22.18 53.09 24.62
N ALA A 14 21.47 53.80 23.74
CA ALA A 14 21.07 53.35 22.42
C ALA A 14 22.29 53.17 21.50
N GLY A 15 22.43 51.96 20.95
CA GLY A 15 23.30 51.63 19.83
C GLY A 15 22.44 51.22 18.63
N ALA A 16 22.85 51.66 17.45
CA ALA A 16 22.12 51.69 16.18
C ALA A 16 21.38 50.40 15.78
N MET A 17 20.23 50.61 15.14
CA MET A 17 19.37 49.62 14.50
C MET A 17 20.10 48.89 13.37
N THR A 18 20.11 47.57 13.44
CA THR A 18 20.21 46.69 12.27
C THR A 18 19.07 45.67 12.34
N SER A 19 18.27 45.66 11.28
CA SER A 19 17.10 44.80 11.08
C SER A 19 17.48 43.31 11.12
N PRO A 20 16.61 42.42 11.64
CA PRO A 20 16.82 40.98 11.56
C PRO A 20 16.73 40.54 10.09
N PRO A 21 17.52 39.54 9.66
CA PRO A 21 17.44 39.03 8.30
C PRO A 21 16.12 38.26 8.14
N GLU A 22 15.42 38.51 7.03
CA GLU A 22 14.29 37.71 6.59
C GLU A 22 14.67 36.22 6.53
N PRO A 23 13.75 35.29 6.84
CA PRO A 23 14.00 33.88 6.62
C PRO A 23 14.10 33.64 5.11
N LEU A 24 15.34 33.48 4.64
CA LEU A 24 15.69 32.99 3.32
C LEU A 24 14.80 31.80 2.97
N GLY A 25 14.06 31.96 1.88
CA GLY A 25 13.14 30.96 1.36
C GLY A 25 13.79 29.59 1.32
N LEU A 26 13.16 28.64 1.98
CA LEU A 26 13.35 27.22 1.75
C LEU A 26 12.94 26.95 0.30
N HIS A 27 13.90 27.08 -0.62
CA HIS A 27 13.89 26.30 -1.83
C HIS A 27 13.80 24.84 -1.39
N ALA A 28 12.61 24.26 -1.53
CA ALA A 28 12.40 22.83 -1.47
C ALA A 28 13.28 22.20 -2.56
N ALA A 29 14.51 21.86 -2.18
CA ALA A 29 15.34 20.96 -2.96
C ALA A 29 14.57 19.64 -3.00
N ALA A 30 13.91 19.39 -4.13
CA ALA A 30 13.38 18.08 -4.46
C ALA A 30 14.57 17.11 -4.44
N GLY A 31 14.75 16.42 -3.32
CA GLY A 31 15.76 15.38 -3.15
C GLY A 31 15.50 14.31 -4.19
N ARG A 32 16.28 14.31 -5.26
CA ARG A 32 16.42 13.18 -6.16
C ARG A 32 17.38 12.19 -5.50
N ASP A 33 16.94 11.56 -4.42
CA ASP A 33 17.53 10.29 -4.00
C ASP A 33 16.97 9.21 -4.91
N ALA A 34 17.50 9.17 -6.13
CA ALA A 34 17.31 8.03 -7.02
C ALA A 34 18.12 6.88 -6.42
N LEU A 35 17.45 6.02 -5.67
CA LEU A 35 17.99 4.72 -5.28
C LEU A 35 18.36 3.98 -6.58
N GLY A 36 19.48 3.27 -6.60
CA GLY A 36 19.97 2.57 -7.78
C GLY A 36 18.86 1.76 -8.46
N GLY A 37 18.80 1.77 -9.80
CA GLY A 37 17.77 1.06 -10.56
C GLY A 37 16.53 1.87 -10.95
N GLY A 38 16.53 3.20 -10.78
CA GLY A 38 15.41 4.06 -11.20
C GLY A 38 14.27 4.14 -10.18
N LEU A 39 14.55 3.74 -8.94
CA LEU A 39 13.63 3.82 -7.81
C LEU A 39 13.60 5.24 -7.23
N GLN A 40 12.40 5.75 -6.99
CA GLN A 40 12.16 7.04 -6.34
C GLN A 40 11.35 6.84 -5.08
N LYS A 41 11.89 7.25 -3.92
CA LYS A 41 11.16 7.27 -2.64
C LYS A 41 10.36 8.57 -2.52
N LEU A 42 9.08 8.45 -2.17
CA LEU A 42 8.14 9.55 -1.96
C LEU A 42 7.61 9.47 -0.53
N LEU A 43 8.03 10.39 0.34
CA LEU A 43 7.65 10.39 1.75
C LEU A 43 6.36 11.17 2.00
N ALA A 44 5.55 10.71 2.93
CA ALA A 44 4.32 11.37 3.39
C ALA A 44 3.44 11.87 2.24
N VAL A 45 3.14 10.99 1.28
CA VAL A 45 2.19 11.28 0.20
C VAL A 45 0.78 11.32 0.78
N PRO A 46 0.00 12.39 0.58
CA PRO A 46 -1.34 12.50 1.14
C PRO A 46 -2.30 11.56 0.41
N GLY A 47 -3.13 10.85 1.16
CA GLY A 47 -4.31 10.19 0.65
C GLY A 47 -5.58 10.98 0.98
N HIS A 48 -6.69 10.28 1.20
CA HIS A 48 -7.99 10.89 1.46
C HIS A 48 -8.16 11.27 2.94
N GLY A 49 -8.46 12.53 3.22
CA GLY A 49 -8.65 13.04 4.58
C GLY A 49 -7.37 13.60 5.23
N PRO A 50 -7.52 14.38 6.32
CA PRO A 50 -6.40 15.01 7.00
C PRO A 50 -5.50 13.96 7.66
N ASN A 51 -4.18 14.18 7.61
CA ASN A 51 -3.15 13.35 8.25
C ASN A 51 -3.05 11.88 7.77
N ARG A 52 -3.84 11.45 6.79
CA ARG A 52 -3.70 10.12 6.16
C ARG A 52 -2.64 10.18 5.09
N VAL A 53 -1.41 9.82 5.45
CA VAL A 53 -0.26 9.80 4.56
C VAL A 53 0.39 8.43 4.50
N ASN A 54 0.97 8.08 3.36
CA ASN A 54 1.82 6.90 3.18
C ASN A 54 3.14 7.28 2.53
N ASP A 55 4.18 6.51 2.83
CA ASP A 55 5.42 6.53 2.05
C ASP A 55 5.30 5.55 0.88
N LEU A 56 5.85 5.91 -0.27
CA LEU A 56 5.81 5.09 -1.47
C LEU A 56 7.21 4.94 -2.08
N LEU A 57 7.45 3.80 -2.74
CA LEU A 57 8.48 3.69 -3.77
C LEU A 57 7.81 3.68 -5.14
N LEU A 58 8.39 4.42 -6.07
CA LEU A 58 8.07 4.35 -7.49
C LEU A 58 9.24 3.73 -8.23
N LEU A 59 9.00 2.62 -8.92
CA LEU A 59 9.86 2.16 -10.00
C LEU A 59 9.22 2.53 -11.35
N ARG A 60 9.98 3.21 -12.20
CA ARG A 60 9.55 3.51 -13.57
C ARG A 60 9.83 2.32 -14.49
N PRO A 61 9.04 2.14 -15.57
CA PRO A 61 9.32 1.13 -16.60
C PRO A 61 10.78 1.18 -17.09
N HIS A 62 11.38 0.02 -17.35
CA HIS A 62 12.75 -0.08 -17.84
C HIS A 62 12.82 0.25 -19.35
N SER A 63 12.97 1.54 -19.66
CA SER A 63 13.46 2.12 -20.93
C SER A 63 12.64 1.98 -22.23
N GLY A 64 12.51 3.11 -22.94
CA GLY A 64 13.11 3.21 -24.28
C GLY A 64 12.18 3.50 -25.45
N GLU A 65 10.95 2.99 -25.45
CA GLU A 65 10.00 3.20 -26.54
C GLU A 65 8.96 4.25 -26.13
N LYS A 66 8.66 5.16 -27.06
CA LYS A 66 7.84 6.38 -26.89
C LYS A 66 6.36 6.12 -26.52
N GLU A 67 6.02 4.95 -26.03
CA GLU A 67 4.72 4.68 -25.41
C GLU A 67 4.94 4.63 -23.90
N GLU A 68 4.83 5.80 -23.26
CA GLU A 68 4.62 5.89 -21.81
C GLU A 68 3.34 5.13 -21.49
N GLY A 69 3.45 3.84 -21.17
CA GLY A 69 2.31 3.03 -20.77
C GLY A 69 1.72 3.59 -19.47
N ASN A 70 0.45 3.98 -19.49
CA ASN A 70 -0.29 4.44 -18.32
C ASN A 70 -0.76 3.25 -17.44
N GLN A 71 0.06 2.20 -17.40
CA GLN A 71 -0.19 0.98 -16.64
C GLN A 71 0.46 1.11 -15.27
N HIS A 72 -0.30 0.82 -14.23
CA HIS A 72 0.14 0.96 -12.85
C HIS A 72 -0.04 -0.35 -12.09
N VAL A 73 1.01 -0.74 -11.35
CA VAL A 73 0.96 -1.85 -10.40
C VAL A 73 1.11 -1.27 -9.00
N VAL A 74 0.14 -1.49 -8.13
CA VAL A 74 0.19 -1.06 -6.73
C VAL A 74 0.40 -2.28 -5.86
N PHE A 75 1.48 -2.28 -5.10
CA PHE A 75 1.87 -3.36 -4.22
C PHE A 75 1.73 -2.96 -2.75
N PHE A 76 1.06 -3.82 -1.99
CA PHE A 76 0.94 -3.77 -0.54
C PHE A 76 1.74 -4.93 0.06
N HIS A 77 2.75 -4.60 0.86
CA HIS A 77 3.73 -5.54 1.41
C HIS A 77 3.22 -6.29 2.65
N GLY A 78 3.95 -7.35 3.00
CA GLY A 78 3.71 -8.20 4.15
C GLY A 78 4.32 -7.70 5.46
N ASP A 79 4.17 -8.50 6.51
CA ASP A 79 4.94 -8.33 7.74
C ASP A 79 6.46 -8.53 7.45
N ILE A 80 7.31 -8.03 8.34
CA ILE A 80 8.80 -8.00 8.27
C ILE A 80 9.34 -7.05 7.19
N GLN A 81 8.67 -6.91 6.05
CA GLN A 81 9.11 -6.04 4.96
C GLN A 81 9.02 -4.57 5.33
N ASN A 82 10.06 -3.82 5.01
CA ASN A 82 10.13 -2.37 5.17
C ASN A 82 11.21 -1.82 4.23
N PHE A 83 11.45 -0.51 4.23
CA PHE A 83 12.60 0.07 3.53
C PHE A 83 13.89 -0.60 3.98
N GLN A 84 14.79 -0.82 3.03
CA GLN A 84 16.06 -1.50 3.28
C GLN A 84 16.85 -0.84 4.42
N GLU A 85 16.88 0.50 4.46
CA GLU A 85 17.54 1.26 5.52
C GLU A 85 16.96 0.94 6.91
N GLU A 86 15.64 0.88 7.04
CA GLU A 86 14.94 0.54 8.28
C GLU A 86 15.18 -0.91 8.71
N MET A 87 15.10 -1.84 7.75
CA MET A 87 15.32 -3.27 8.00
C MET A 87 16.76 -3.55 8.44
N SER A 88 17.74 -2.83 7.88
CA SER A 88 19.16 -3.04 8.17
C SER A 88 19.54 -2.70 9.62
N LEU A 89 18.76 -1.82 10.28
CA LEU A 89 18.96 -1.43 11.67
C LEU A 89 18.47 -2.48 12.67
N GLN A 90 17.69 -3.47 12.22
CA GLN A 90 17.08 -4.48 13.08
C GLN A 90 17.74 -5.85 12.88
N ALA A 91 18.14 -6.52 13.95
CA ALA A 91 18.79 -7.84 13.85
C ALA A 91 17.89 -8.89 13.18
N GLU A 92 16.57 -8.87 13.45
CA GLU A 92 15.61 -9.78 12.82
C GLU A 92 15.36 -9.38 11.36
N GLY A 93 15.23 -8.07 11.07
CA GLY A 93 14.98 -7.53 9.73
C GLY A 93 16.14 -7.69 8.76
N SER A 94 17.39 -7.56 9.22
CA SER A 94 18.59 -7.64 8.38
C SER A 94 18.76 -9.00 7.68
N ARG A 95 18.15 -10.06 8.21
CA ARG A 95 18.13 -11.41 7.60
C ARG A 95 17.23 -11.50 6.37
N TRP A 96 16.35 -10.52 6.16
CA TRP A 96 15.33 -10.49 5.12
C TRP A 96 15.53 -9.35 4.12
N LEU A 97 16.73 -8.76 4.04
CA LEU A 97 17.01 -7.63 3.14
C LEU A 97 16.75 -7.93 1.66
N SER A 98 16.84 -9.19 1.23
CA SER A 98 16.45 -9.63 -0.12
C SER A 98 14.96 -9.45 -0.43
N TRP A 99 14.16 -9.12 0.58
CA TRP A 99 12.72 -8.90 0.51
C TRP A 99 12.34 -7.50 0.99
N SER A 100 13.30 -6.56 1.01
CA SER A 100 13.02 -5.14 1.25
C SER A 100 12.03 -4.59 0.23
N LEU A 101 11.41 -3.46 0.53
CA LEU A 101 10.48 -2.82 -0.40
C LEU A 101 11.16 -2.47 -1.73
N GLU A 102 12.44 -2.09 -1.68
CA GLU A 102 13.27 -1.82 -2.85
C GLU A 102 13.47 -3.08 -3.72
N GLU A 103 13.86 -4.21 -3.12
CA GLU A 103 14.08 -5.46 -3.86
C GLU A 103 12.78 -6.01 -4.47
N VAL A 104 11.66 -5.89 -3.74
CA VAL A 104 10.35 -6.30 -4.26
C VAL A 104 9.88 -5.38 -5.39
N ALA A 105 10.13 -4.07 -5.31
CA ALA A 105 9.83 -3.18 -6.41
C ALA A 105 10.56 -3.60 -7.69
N LEU A 106 11.84 -3.99 -7.59
CA LEU A 106 12.63 -4.49 -8.73
C LEU A 106 12.11 -5.84 -9.26
N LEU A 107 11.69 -6.76 -8.38
CA LEU A 107 11.05 -8.02 -8.77
C LEU A 107 9.77 -7.76 -9.57
N LEU A 108 8.90 -6.90 -9.06
CA LEU A 108 7.66 -6.52 -9.75
C LEU A 108 7.93 -5.80 -11.07
N GLY A 109 8.96 -4.95 -11.14
CA GLY A 109 9.37 -4.30 -12.39
C GLY A 109 9.79 -5.29 -13.48
N ARG A 110 10.39 -6.43 -13.11
CA ARG A 110 10.69 -7.52 -14.07
C ARG A 110 9.43 -8.24 -14.53
N ARG A 111 8.46 -8.42 -13.63
CA ARG A 111 7.17 -9.08 -13.91
C ARG A 111 6.25 -8.22 -14.77
N PHE A 112 6.28 -6.91 -14.56
CA PHE A 112 5.45 -5.90 -15.21
C PHE A 112 6.33 -4.82 -15.89
N PRO A 113 7.12 -5.18 -16.93
CA PRO A 113 8.18 -4.32 -17.48
C PRO A 113 7.68 -3.02 -18.11
N ARG A 114 6.39 -2.95 -18.47
CA ARG A 114 5.75 -1.78 -19.08
C ARG A 114 4.99 -0.91 -18.09
N SER A 115 5.00 -1.25 -16.80
CA SER A 115 4.17 -0.59 -15.79
C SER A 115 4.98 0.24 -14.80
N HIS A 116 4.37 1.33 -14.32
CA HIS A 116 4.84 2.02 -13.13
C HIS A 116 4.50 1.19 -11.90
N VAL A 117 5.51 0.76 -11.15
CA VAL A 117 5.30 -0.01 -9.91
C VAL A 117 5.34 0.96 -8.73
N TRP A 118 4.25 0.96 -7.96
CA TRP A 118 4.08 1.70 -6.72
C TRP A 118 4.08 0.72 -5.55
N VAL A 119 5.11 0.77 -4.71
CA VAL A 119 5.10 0.05 -3.44
C VAL A 119 4.57 0.99 -2.37
N VAL A 120 3.41 0.68 -1.81
CA VAL A 120 2.80 1.46 -0.73
C VAL A 120 3.25 0.87 0.60
N ARG A 121 4.03 1.63 1.35
CA ARG A 121 4.40 1.25 2.71
C ARG A 121 3.19 1.37 3.62
N ALA A 122 2.98 0.38 4.49
CA ALA A 122 2.01 0.46 5.58
C ALA A 122 2.21 1.75 6.40
N SER A 123 1.13 2.40 6.83
CA SER A 123 1.23 3.69 7.53
C SER A 123 1.95 3.59 8.86
N ARG A 124 2.04 2.38 9.43
CA ARG A 124 2.81 2.07 10.62
C ARG A 124 3.41 0.66 10.54
N MET A 125 4.65 0.51 10.99
CA MET A 125 5.30 -0.77 11.26
C MET A 125 5.38 -0.99 12.77
N TYR A 126 4.46 -1.77 13.34
CA TYR A 126 4.45 -2.06 14.77
C TYR A 126 5.55 -3.06 15.14
N LEU A 127 6.34 -2.73 16.18
CA LEU A 127 7.52 -3.51 16.59
C LEU A 127 8.50 -3.81 15.45
N HIS A 128 8.59 -2.90 14.45
CA HIS A 128 9.40 -3.08 13.24
C HIS A 128 9.11 -4.37 12.45
N LYS A 129 7.94 -4.98 12.68
CA LYS A 129 7.59 -6.30 12.15
C LYS A 129 6.17 -6.34 11.58
N PHE A 130 5.18 -5.87 12.31
CA PHE A 130 3.79 -5.98 11.89
C PHE A 130 3.40 -4.77 11.04
N SER A 131 3.00 -5.03 9.81
CA SER A 131 2.49 -4.02 8.88
C SER A 131 1.06 -3.64 9.29
N CYS A 132 0.81 -2.35 9.46
CA CYS A 132 -0.51 -1.85 9.84
C CYS A 132 -1.04 -0.86 8.80
N TYR A 133 -2.10 -1.24 8.10
CA TYR A 133 -2.74 -0.48 7.03
C TYR A 133 -3.92 0.37 7.53
N HIS A 134 -3.78 1.06 8.66
CA HIS A 134 -4.85 1.89 9.25
C HIS A 134 -5.42 2.95 8.30
N ASN A 135 -4.64 3.35 7.30
CA ASN A 135 -5.10 4.27 6.26
C ASN A 135 -5.98 3.60 5.21
N PHE A 136 -6.16 2.29 5.21
CA PHE A 136 -6.98 1.55 4.25
C PHE A 136 -8.05 0.73 4.96
N VAL A 137 -7.73 0.12 6.10
CA VAL A 137 -8.62 -0.76 6.84
C VAL A 137 -8.49 -0.48 8.33
N GLU A 138 -9.61 -0.51 9.06
CA GLU A 138 -9.58 -0.47 10.51
C GLU A 138 -8.89 -1.73 11.04
N SER A 139 -8.08 -1.59 12.08
CA SER A 139 -7.31 -2.72 12.58
C SER A 139 -6.93 -2.58 14.02
N ASN A 140 -6.71 -3.72 14.68
CA ASN A 140 -6.11 -3.73 16.02
C ASN A 140 -4.62 -3.31 15.98
N VAL A 141 -3.97 -3.27 17.14
CA VAL A 141 -2.57 -2.80 17.26
C VAL A 141 -1.54 -3.63 16.48
N PHE A 142 -1.87 -4.89 16.15
CA PHE A 142 -1.05 -5.79 15.33
C PHE A 142 -1.46 -5.75 13.85
N GLY A 143 -2.37 -4.84 13.47
CA GLY A 143 -2.87 -4.71 12.12
C GLY A 143 -3.83 -5.82 11.70
N ALA A 144 -4.42 -6.59 12.61
CA ALA A 144 -5.48 -7.54 12.22
C ALA A 144 -6.73 -6.73 11.85
N PRO A 145 -7.32 -6.96 10.68
CA PRO A 145 -8.33 -6.07 10.12
C PRO A 145 -9.68 -6.25 10.80
N GLU A 146 -10.51 -5.23 10.70
CA GLU A 146 -11.96 -5.29 10.80
C GLU A 146 -12.52 -4.69 9.50
N HIS A 147 -13.08 -5.54 8.64
CA HIS A 147 -13.52 -5.11 7.32
C HIS A 147 -14.88 -4.43 7.38
N SER A 148 -15.04 -3.37 6.58
CA SER A 148 -16.28 -2.60 6.51
C SER A 148 -16.66 -2.26 5.08
N GLY A 149 -17.93 -1.95 4.87
CA GLY A 149 -18.44 -1.51 3.56
C GLY A 149 -17.92 -0.14 3.15
N TYR A 150 -18.27 0.24 1.93
CA TYR A 150 -17.85 1.52 1.32
C TYR A 150 -18.19 2.74 2.17
N SER A 151 -17.21 3.63 2.33
CA SER A 151 -17.35 4.90 3.05
C SER A 151 -16.69 6.04 2.27
N GLU A 152 -17.45 7.11 2.03
CA GLU A 152 -16.93 8.31 1.37
C GLU A 152 -15.89 9.06 2.21
N GLN A 153 -15.85 8.83 3.54
CA GLN A 153 -14.98 9.57 4.45
C GLN A 153 -13.68 8.82 4.72
N VAL A 154 -13.76 7.50 4.94
CA VAL A 154 -12.61 6.69 5.38
C VAL A 154 -12.26 5.55 4.43
N GLY A 155 -13.00 5.34 3.34
CA GLY A 155 -12.83 4.18 2.45
C GLY A 155 -11.44 4.06 1.78
N ALA A 156 -11.02 2.80 1.60
CA ALA A 156 -9.80 2.38 0.92
C ALA A 156 -9.73 2.91 -0.52
N PHE A 157 -10.84 2.89 -1.28
CA PHE A 157 -10.85 3.40 -2.66
C PHE A 157 -10.54 4.89 -2.74
N HIS A 158 -11.16 5.69 -1.88
CA HIS A 158 -10.89 7.13 -1.81
C HIS A 158 -9.43 7.39 -1.46
N HIS A 159 -8.93 6.65 -0.47
CA HIS A 159 -7.55 6.80 -0.03
C HIS A 159 -6.56 6.42 -1.14
N LEU A 160 -6.72 5.27 -1.79
CA LEU A 160 -5.87 4.84 -2.90
C LEU A 160 -5.87 5.84 -4.06
N ARG A 161 -7.05 6.30 -4.49
CA ARG A 161 -7.17 7.25 -5.60
C ARG A 161 -6.46 8.56 -5.28
N ALA A 162 -6.71 9.13 -4.09
CA ALA A 162 -6.05 10.36 -3.66
C ALA A 162 -4.53 10.16 -3.56
N LEU A 163 -4.09 9.03 -3.00
CA LEU A 163 -2.69 8.69 -2.85
C LEU A 163 -1.97 8.62 -4.20
N LEU A 164 -2.55 7.94 -5.19
CA LEU A 164 -2.01 7.85 -6.54
C LEU A 164 -1.97 9.21 -7.24
N ILE A 165 -3.03 10.00 -7.17
CA ILE A 165 -3.06 11.35 -7.76
C ILE A 165 -1.90 12.21 -7.22
N HIS A 166 -1.72 12.23 -5.90
CA HIS A 166 -0.66 13.01 -5.27
C HIS A 166 0.73 12.40 -5.51
N ALA A 167 0.87 11.08 -5.56
CA ALA A 167 2.13 10.40 -5.87
C ALA A 167 2.57 10.69 -7.31
N MET A 168 1.67 10.55 -8.28
CA MET A 168 1.91 10.87 -9.69
C MET A 168 2.27 12.34 -9.88
N GLN A 169 1.58 13.25 -9.17
CA GLN A 169 1.95 14.66 -9.13
C GLN A 169 3.39 14.89 -8.66
N ARG A 170 3.80 14.28 -7.55
CA ARG A 170 5.16 14.42 -7.01
C ARG A 170 6.22 13.75 -7.89
N ALA A 171 5.82 12.69 -8.60
CA ALA A 171 6.67 11.96 -9.53
C ALA A 171 6.73 12.59 -10.94
N HIS A 172 5.99 13.68 -11.18
CA HIS A 172 5.88 14.35 -12.48
C HIS A 172 5.36 13.41 -13.59
N LEU A 173 4.42 12.53 -13.26
CA LEU A 173 3.73 11.67 -14.22
C LEU A 173 2.41 12.31 -14.69
N PRO A 174 1.92 11.99 -15.90
CA PRO A 174 0.61 12.45 -16.37
C PRO A 174 -0.48 12.09 -15.36
N ARG A 175 -1.19 13.08 -14.81
CA ARG A 175 -2.26 12.81 -13.84
C ARG A 175 -3.49 12.25 -14.54
N PRO A 176 -4.30 11.45 -13.86
CA PRO A 176 -5.69 11.28 -14.28
C PRO A 176 -6.39 12.66 -14.31
N PRO A 177 -7.03 13.09 -15.41
CA PRO A 177 -7.72 14.37 -15.50
C PRO A 177 -8.92 14.46 -14.54
N GLY A 178 -8.66 14.91 -13.32
CA GLY A 178 -9.68 15.34 -12.36
C GLY A 178 -10.69 14.25 -11.96
N PRO A 179 -11.73 14.61 -11.20
CA PRO A 179 -12.73 13.67 -10.69
C PRO A 179 -13.64 13.04 -11.78
N HIS A 180 -13.50 13.45 -13.05
CA HIS A 180 -14.43 13.07 -14.12
C HIS A 180 -13.79 12.40 -15.33
N ALA A 181 -12.46 12.31 -15.42
CA ALA A 181 -11.82 11.62 -16.54
C ALA A 181 -10.59 10.85 -16.04
N VAL A 182 -10.74 9.54 -15.89
CA VAL A 182 -9.56 8.66 -15.83
C VAL A 182 -9.15 8.36 -17.27
N PRO A 183 -7.88 8.52 -17.66
CA PRO A 183 -7.45 8.35 -19.05
C PRO A 183 -7.87 6.97 -19.58
N PRO A 184 -8.31 6.85 -20.84
CA PRO A 184 -8.74 5.57 -21.40
C PRO A 184 -7.69 4.46 -21.29
N ASP A 185 -6.42 4.83 -21.36
CA ASP A 185 -5.25 3.95 -21.28
C ASP A 185 -4.76 3.68 -19.85
N PHE A 186 -5.34 4.34 -18.83
CA PHE A 186 -5.00 4.08 -17.43
C PHE A 186 -5.52 2.69 -17.03
N SER A 187 -4.63 1.85 -16.50
CA SER A 187 -5.00 0.54 -15.94
C SER A 187 -4.30 0.31 -14.62
N LEU A 188 -4.97 -0.41 -13.72
CA LEU A 188 -4.51 -0.63 -12.36
C LEU A 188 -4.50 -2.12 -12.03
N VAL A 189 -3.33 -2.62 -11.65
CA VAL A 189 -3.15 -3.94 -11.07
C VAL A 189 -2.87 -3.76 -9.58
N LEU A 190 -3.60 -4.50 -8.74
CA LEU A 190 -3.38 -4.49 -7.30
C LEU A 190 -2.75 -5.80 -6.86
N VAL A 191 -1.71 -5.72 -6.05
CA VAL A 191 -0.98 -6.89 -5.53
C VAL A 191 -0.87 -6.75 -4.03
N GLY A 192 -1.45 -7.69 -3.29
CA GLY A 192 -1.33 -7.79 -1.84
C GLY A 192 -0.50 -9.01 -1.52
N PHE A 193 0.56 -8.85 -0.73
CA PHE A 193 1.34 -9.97 -0.23
C PHE A 193 1.22 -10.11 1.27
N SER A 194 0.98 -11.32 1.77
CA SER A 194 0.89 -11.62 3.20
C SER A 194 -0.10 -10.66 3.87
N LYS A 195 0.34 -9.85 4.83
CA LYS A 195 -0.44 -8.80 5.47
C LYS A 195 -1.06 -7.80 4.49
N GLY A 196 -0.42 -7.51 3.36
CA GLY A 196 -0.96 -6.62 2.32
C GLY A 196 -2.30 -7.09 1.74
N CYS A 197 -2.62 -8.38 1.82
CA CYS A 197 -3.92 -8.93 1.40
C CYS A 197 -5.10 -8.33 2.16
N VAL A 198 -4.92 -7.83 3.38
CA VAL A 198 -6.00 -7.17 4.13
C VAL A 198 -6.50 -5.91 3.42
N VAL A 199 -5.63 -5.22 2.67
CA VAL A 199 -6.05 -4.06 1.85
C VAL A 199 -6.91 -4.53 0.68
N LEU A 200 -6.54 -5.64 0.04
CA LEU A 200 -7.33 -6.20 -1.06
C LEU A 200 -8.69 -6.72 -0.57
N ASN A 201 -8.73 -7.37 0.60
CA ASN A 201 -9.98 -7.79 1.23
C ASN A 201 -10.88 -6.57 1.49
N GLN A 202 -10.35 -5.51 2.09
CA GLN A 202 -11.10 -4.27 2.32
C GLN A 202 -11.62 -3.66 1.01
N MET A 203 -10.80 -3.63 -0.04
CA MET A 203 -11.26 -3.16 -1.35
C MET A 203 -12.35 -4.05 -1.96
N ALA A 204 -12.34 -5.36 -1.72
CA ALA A 204 -13.45 -6.21 -2.12
C ALA A 204 -14.75 -5.82 -1.39
N TYR A 205 -14.70 -5.65 -0.06
CA TYR A 205 -15.86 -5.22 0.75
C TYR A 205 -16.43 -3.86 0.32
N GLU A 206 -15.57 -2.94 -0.15
CA GLU A 206 -15.98 -1.62 -0.61
C GLU A 206 -16.45 -1.59 -2.08
N LEU A 207 -16.19 -2.63 -2.86
CA LEU A 207 -16.30 -2.60 -4.33
C LEU A 207 -17.70 -2.23 -4.82
N ALA A 208 -18.74 -2.80 -4.20
CA ALA A 208 -20.13 -2.52 -4.56
C ALA A 208 -20.47 -1.02 -4.45
N GLY A 209 -20.05 -0.41 -3.33
CA GLY A 209 -20.27 1.01 -3.11
C GLY A 209 -19.39 1.88 -3.99
N ALA A 210 -18.13 1.49 -4.22
CA ALA A 210 -17.21 2.21 -5.10
C ALA A 210 -17.69 2.25 -6.56
N ARG A 211 -18.30 1.16 -7.05
CA ARG A 211 -18.93 1.11 -8.38
C ARG A 211 -20.26 1.84 -8.45
N SER A 212 -20.94 2.02 -7.30
CA SER A 212 -22.21 2.74 -7.22
C SER A 212 -22.05 4.25 -7.05
N ASP A 213 -20.93 4.75 -6.49
CA ASP A 213 -20.63 6.19 -6.42
C ASP A 213 -20.17 6.69 -7.80
N PRO A 214 -20.92 7.58 -8.48
CA PRO A 214 -20.55 8.11 -9.79
C PRO A 214 -19.19 8.82 -9.83
N ARG A 215 -18.72 9.32 -8.69
CA ARG A 215 -17.41 9.96 -8.57
C ARG A 215 -16.30 8.94 -8.45
N MET A 216 -16.56 7.71 -7.99
CA MET A 216 -15.54 6.68 -7.75
C MET A 216 -15.53 5.59 -8.83
N ALA A 217 -16.69 5.27 -9.40
CA ALA A 217 -16.85 4.22 -10.40
C ALA A 217 -15.82 4.29 -11.54
N PRO A 218 -15.52 5.47 -12.15
CA PRO A 218 -14.55 5.56 -13.23
C PRO A 218 -13.11 5.20 -12.83
N PHE A 219 -12.78 5.25 -11.54
CA PHE A 219 -11.50 4.80 -10.99
C PHE A 219 -11.55 3.32 -10.60
N ALA A 220 -12.64 2.88 -9.97
CA ALA A 220 -12.81 1.47 -9.59
C ALA A 220 -12.80 0.54 -10.80
N GLU A 221 -13.42 0.95 -11.92
CA GLU A 221 -13.46 0.22 -13.19
C GLU A 221 -12.09 0.08 -13.87
N ARG A 222 -11.06 0.76 -13.38
CA ARG A 222 -9.69 0.69 -13.93
C ARG A 222 -8.86 -0.42 -13.31
N ILE A 223 -9.36 -1.04 -12.25
CA ILE A 223 -8.73 -2.21 -11.66
C ILE A 223 -8.96 -3.38 -12.63
N SER A 224 -7.90 -3.84 -13.28
CA SER A 224 -7.97 -4.97 -14.21
C SER A 224 -7.73 -6.31 -13.49
N ASP A 225 -6.82 -6.30 -12.52
CA ASP A 225 -6.34 -7.50 -11.85
C ASP A 225 -6.11 -7.26 -10.36
N MET A 226 -6.41 -8.29 -9.56
CA MET A 226 -6.10 -8.33 -8.14
C MET A 226 -5.38 -9.64 -7.80
N PHE A 227 -4.18 -9.53 -7.24
CA PHE A 227 -3.33 -10.66 -6.85
C PHE A 227 -3.25 -10.77 -5.32
N TRP A 228 -3.86 -11.82 -4.77
CA TRP A 228 -3.64 -12.24 -3.38
C TRP A 228 -2.46 -13.20 -3.34
N LEU A 229 -1.35 -12.75 -2.76
CA LEU A 229 -0.12 -13.52 -2.64
C LEU A 229 0.10 -13.95 -1.19
N ASP A 230 -0.19 -15.22 -0.93
CA ASP A 230 0.02 -15.93 0.32
C ASP A 230 -0.50 -15.15 1.54
N GLY A 231 -1.78 -14.77 1.48
CA GLY A 231 -2.43 -13.93 2.49
C GLY A 231 -2.36 -14.54 3.89
N GLY A 232 -1.98 -13.71 4.87
CA GLY A 232 -1.82 -14.10 6.26
C GLY A 232 -1.75 -12.90 7.20
N HIS A 233 -2.30 -13.04 8.40
CA HIS A 233 -2.20 -12.04 9.46
C HIS A 233 -2.44 -12.68 10.85
N PRO A 234 -2.05 -12.02 11.97
CA PRO A 234 -2.26 -12.50 13.34
C PRO A 234 -3.72 -12.56 13.82
N GLY A 235 -4.71 -12.33 12.96
CA GLY A 235 -6.14 -12.42 13.34
C GLY A 235 -6.63 -13.87 13.29
N GLY A 236 -7.81 -14.13 13.86
CA GLY A 236 -8.40 -15.47 13.92
C GLY A 236 -9.38 -15.83 12.78
N SER A 237 -9.61 -14.90 11.87
CA SER A 237 -10.55 -15.00 10.74
C SER A 237 -10.27 -13.88 9.74
N GLU A 238 -10.98 -13.88 8.61
CA GLU A 238 -10.95 -12.82 7.58
C GLU A 238 -9.61 -12.69 6.86
N THR A 239 -8.85 -13.79 6.81
CA THR A 239 -7.64 -13.86 5.99
C THR A 239 -8.01 -13.87 4.51
N TRP A 240 -9.11 -14.54 4.16
CA TRP A 240 -9.75 -14.47 2.84
C TRP A 240 -11.19 -14.02 2.97
N VAL A 241 -11.70 -13.35 1.93
CA VAL A 241 -13.09 -12.89 1.89
C VAL A 241 -14.02 -14.09 1.81
N THR A 242 -14.99 -14.16 2.73
CA THR A 242 -16.00 -15.24 2.74
C THR A 242 -17.44 -14.75 2.63
N ASP A 243 -17.66 -13.44 2.72
CA ASP A 243 -18.98 -12.83 2.57
C ASP A 243 -19.54 -13.05 1.14
N ALA A 244 -20.72 -13.66 1.06
CA ALA A 244 -21.32 -14.05 -0.21
C ALA A 244 -21.71 -12.86 -1.10
N GLN A 245 -22.13 -11.73 -0.52
CA GLN A 245 -22.48 -10.54 -1.31
C GLN A 245 -21.23 -9.87 -1.86
N VAL A 246 -20.16 -9.82 -1.06
CA VAL A 246 -18.87 -9.28 -1.50
C VAL A 246 -18.28 -10.12 -2.63
N LEU A 247 -18.31 -11.45 -2.51
CA LEU A 247 -17.80 -12.34 -3.56
C LEU A 247 -18.65 -12.27 -4.83
N LYS A 248 -19.97 -12.15 -4.70
CA LYS A 248 -20.87 -11.92 -5.84
C LYS A 248 -20.53 -10.63 -6.58
N GLU A 249 -20.26 -9.55 -5.85
CA GLU A 249 -19.86 -8.28 -6.45
C GLU A 249 -18.49 -8.39 -7.14
N LEU A 250 -17.51 -9.00 -6.47
CA LEU A 250 -16.17 -9.21 -7.01
C LEU A 250 -16.24 -10.03 -8.31
N ALA A 251 -17.02 -11.11 -8.34
CA ALA A 251 -17.22 -11.94 -9.53
C ALA A 251 -17.87 -11.16 -10.68
N ALA A 252 -18.84 -10.28 -10.38
CA ALA A 252 -19.54 -9.47 -11.38
C ALA A 252 -18.78 -8.20 -11.80
N SER A 253 -17.61 -7.94 -11.24
CA SER A 253 -16.85 -6.71 -11.49
C SER A 253 -16.04 -6.72 -12.78
N GLY A 254 -15.71 -7.91 -13.29
CA GLY A 254 -14.79 -8.08 -14.43
C GLY A 254 -13.31 -8.00 -14.04
N VAL A 255 -12.98 -7.81 -12.76
CA VAL A 255 -11.61 -7.89 -12.24
C VAL A 255 -11.11 -9.34 -12.34
N SER A 256 -9.93 -9.53 -12.91
CA SER A 256 -9.27 -10.84 -12.90
C SER A 256 -8.69 -11.12 -11.51
N VAL A 257 -9.15 -12.20 -10.89
CA VAL A 257 -8.73 -12.61 -9.54
C VAL A 257 -7.64 -13.67 -9.64
N HIS A 258 -6.52 -13.41 -8.96
CA HIS A 258 -5.37 -14.32 -8.91
C HIS A 258 -5.01 -14.64 -7.47
N ALA A 259 -5.00 -15.93 -7.12
CA ALA A 259 -4.70 -16.41 -5.79
C ALA A 259 -3.50 -17.35 -5.80
N HIS A 260 -2.43 -16.92 -5.16
CA HIS A 260 -1.21 -17.69 -5.02
C HIS A 260 -1.01 -17.99 -3.53
N VAL A 261 -0.83 -19.25 -3.18
CA VAL A 261 -0.70 -19.67 -1.78
C VAL A 261 0.45 -20.65 -1.61
N THR A 262 0.92 -20.81 -0.38
CA THR A 262 1.89 -21.82 0.02
C THR A 262 1.35 -22.67 1.17
N PRO A 263 1.89 -23.90 1.37
CA PRO A 263 1.57 -24.68 2.56
C PRO A 263 1.86 -23.96 3.89
N TYR A 264 2.72 -22.93 3.91
CA TYR A 264 2.99 -22.16 5.11
C TYR A 264 1.75 -21.44 5.65
N GLU A 265 0.90 -20.92 4.77
CA GLU A 265 -0.34 -20.26 5.17
C GLU A 265 -1.53 -21.23 5.20
N VAL A 266 -1.80 -21.93 4.10
CA VAL A 266 -3.08 -22.67 3.96
C VAL A 266 -3.08 -24.06 4.60
N CYS A 267 -1.91 -24.61 4.95
CA CYS A 267 -1.80 -25.94 5.56
C CYS A 267 -1.34 -25.87 7.04
N ASP A 268 -1.29 -24.69 7.66
CA ASP A 268 -0.93 -24.54 9.07
C ASP A 268 -2.06 -25.08 9.98
N PRO A 269 -1.84 -26.17 10.75
CA PRO A 269 -2.87 -26.73 11.62
C PRO A 269 -3.30 -25.78 12.75
N MET A 270 -2.41 -24.88 13.18
CA MET A 270 -2.73 -23.87 14.21
C MET A 270 -3.59 -22.73 13.65
N ARG A 271 -3.57 -22.56 12.32
CA ARG A 271 -4.31 -21.52 11.60
C ARG A 271 -5.20 -22.10 10.51
N ALA A 272 -5.82 -23.25 10.78
CA ALA A 272 -6.57 -24.02 9.81
C ALA A 272 -7.75 -23.26 9.16
N TRP A 273 -8.20 -22.13 9.74
CA TRP A 273 -9.18 -21.26 9.09
C TRP A 273 -8.65 -20.65 7.79
N VAL A 274 -7.35 -20.33 7.69
CA VAL A 274 -6.75 -19.72 6.50
C VAL A 274 -6.99 -20.58 5.26
N GLY A 275 -6.70 -21.88 5.36
CA GLY A 275 -6.96 -22.83 4.28
C GLY A 275 -8.44 -23.04 3.97
N ARG A 276 -9.32 -23.01 4.99
CA ARG A 276 -10.78 -23.12 4.79
C ARG A 276 -11.36 -21.89 4.10
N GLU A 277 -10.97 -20.70 4.54
CA GLU A 277 -11.42 -19.43 3.95
C GLU A 277 -10.90 -19.29 2.51
N TYR A 278 -9.64 -19.65 2.25
CA TYR A 278 -9.09 -19.72 0.88
C TYR A 278 -9.91 -20.66 -0.02
N ALA A 279 -10.19 -21.88 0.45
CA ALA A 279 -10.99 -22.84 -0.32
C ALA A 279 -12.39 -22.30 -0.62
N HIS A 280 -13.04 -21.68 0.37
CA HIS A 280 -14.35 -21.05 0.23
C HIS A 280 -14.34 -19.86 -0.74
N PHE A 281 -13.33 -18.99 -0.65
CA PHE A 281 -13.13 -17.84 -1.54
C PHE A 281 -13.06 -18.29 -3.00
N ILE A 282 -12.21 -19.29 -3.29
CA ILE A 282 -12.04 -19.83 -4.63
C ILE A 282 -13.30 -20.53 -5.13
N GLN A 283 -13.87 -21.43 -4.33
CA GLN A 283 -15.07 -22.18 -4.72
C GLN A 283 -16.24 -21.23 -5.02
N SER A 284 -16.48 -20.25 -4.17
CA SER A 284 -17.55 -19.28 -4.36
C SER A 284 -17.37 -18.47 -5.65
N LEU A 285 -16.16 -18.00 -5.94
CA LEU A 285 -15.87 -17.27 -7.18
C LEU A 285 -16.00 -18.15 -8.42
N GLU A 286 -15.60 -19.42 -8.36
CA GLU A 286 -15.80 -20.40 -9.45
C GLU A 286 -17.31 -20.63 -9.69
N GLU A 287 -18.11 -20.83 -8.64
CA GLU A 287 -19.57 -21.01 -8.73
C GLU A 287 -20.29 -19.77 -9.27
N LEU A 288 -19.76 -18.58 -8.98
CA LEU A 288 -20.26 -17.31 -9.51
C LEU A 288 -19.76 -16.99 -10.93
N GLY A 289 -18.88 -17.82 -11.50
CA GLY A 289 -18.40 -17.71 -12.88
C GLY A 289 -17.19 -16.78 -13.10
N ALA A 290 -16.48 -16.37 -12.03
CA ALA A 290 -15.33 -15.45 -12.12
C ALA A 290 -14.01 -16.12 -12.53
N CYS A 291 -13.97 -17.46 -12.64
CA CYS A 291 -12.80 -18.27 -13.05
C CYS A 291 -11.45 -17.79 -12.47
N PRO A 292 -11.29 -17.68 -11.13
CA PRO A 292 -10.06 -17.19 -10.53
C PRO A 292 -8.86 -18.07 -10.88
N SER A 293 -7.69 -17.46 -11.13
CA SER A 293 -6.45 -18.22 -11.23
C SER A 293 -5.99 -18.64 -9.83
N ARG A 294 -5.58 -19.91 -9.68
CA ARG A 294 -5.14 -20.46 -8.39
C ARG A 294 -3.86 -21.27 -8.54
N LYS A 295 -2.90 -21.05 -7.65
CA LYS A 295 -1.65 -21.83 -7.60
C LYS A 295 -1.21 -22.07 -6.16
N LEU A 296 -1.09 -23.34 -5.78
CA LEU A 296 -0.39 -23.77 -4.58
C LEU A 296 1.08 -23.98 -4.93
N HIS A 297 1.94 -23.09 -4.45
CA HIS A 297 3.39 -23.14 -4.69
C HIS A 297 4.09 -24.03 -3.67
N PHE A 298 5.21 -24.62 -4.06
CA PHE A 298 6.11 -25.37 -3.17
C PHE A 298 5.43 -26.51 -2.38
N GLN A 299 4.41 -27.14 -2.95
CA GLN A 299 3.65 -28.23 -2.31
C GLN A 299 4.52 -29.44 -1.93
N ASP A 300 5.62 -29.65 -2.65
CA ASP A 300 6.56 -30.75 -2.43
C ASP A 300 7.69 -30.38 -1.45
N GLU A 301 7.70 -29.15 -0.94
CA GLU A 301 8.67 -28.66 0.05
C GLU A 301 8.02 -28.51 1.44
N PRO A 302 8.78 -28.64 2.55
CA PRO A 302 8.27 -28.32 3.87
C PRO A 302 7.76 -26.87 3.96
N ALA A 303 6.61 -26.69 4.63
CA ALA A 303 6.05 -25.38 4.93
C ALA A 303 7.09 -24.51 5.65
N SER A 304 7.39 -23.33 5.11
CA SER A 304 8.40 -22.43 5.66
C SER A 304 8.12 -20.96 5.33
N ILE A 305 8.56 -20.07 6.21
CA ILE A 305 8.50 -18.62 5.98
C ILE A 305 9.38 -18.21 4.79
N GLN A 306 10.40 -18.99 4.43
CA GLN A 306 11.16 -18.77 3.20
C GLN A 306 10.28 -18.97 1.97
N ASN A 307 9.46 -20.02 1.95
CA ASN A 307 8.53 -20.29 0.84
C ASN A 307 7.43 -19.24 0.76
N HIS A 308 6.95 -18.74 1.90
CA HIS A 308 6.07 -17.59 1.97
C HIS A 308 6.60 -16.39 1.17
N PHE A 309 7.85 -15.97 1.43
CA PHE A 309 8.46 -14.88 0.66
C PHE A 309 8.76 -15.24 -0.80
N ARG A 310 9.19 -16.48 -1.07
CA ARG A 310 9.51 -16.95 -2.44
C ARG A 310 8.33 -16.87 -3.41
N VAL A 311 7.09 -16.82 -2.93
CA VAL A 311 5.92 -16.55 -3.80
C VAL A 311 6.09 -15.28 -4.62
N LEU A 312 6.71 -14.24 -4.06
CA LEU A 312 6.96 -12.96 -4.74
C LEU A 312 7.83 -13.10 -6.00
N GLN A 313 8.54 -14.22 -6.16
CA GLN A 313 9.38 -14.50 -7.34
C GLN A 313 8.66 -15.36 -8.41
N GLU A 314 7.60 -16.10 -8.05
CA GLU A 314 7.08 -17.23 -8.83
C GLU A 314 5.63 -17.06 -9.34
N PHE A 315 4.97 -15.96 -8.98
CA PHE A 315 3.57 -15.67 -9.33
C PHE A 315 3.42 -15.01 -10.72
#